data_AF-A0A078HJY0-F1
#
_entry.id   AF-A0A078HJY0-F1
#
_cell.length_a   1.000
_cell.length_b   1.000
_cell.length_c   1.000
_cell.angle_alpha   90.00
_cell.angle_beta   90.00
_cell.angle_gamma   90.00
#
_symmetry.space_group_name_H-M   'P 1'
#
loop_
_entity.id
_entity.type
_entity.pdbx_description
1 polymer ?
#
loop_
_entity_poly.entity_id
_entity_poly.type
_entity_poly.pdbx_seq_one_letter_code
_entity_poly.pdbx_strand_id
1 'polypeptide(L)'
;MACKEDTNASAQESLTREDSEICKTELESRRFQVDSLEAELLDVKACLEFGSEEDARKELGVLSGRVRTTATLLRYLRSKATVLAIPDLSQMVLKDGGGSSSCEDTLSEARSHCGGSLGVEDGAYTSEMLQSIEMVTNVLEFLVKRVSVAESETAVQKEMVLLGEEELSKKTVQIEKLAVKLQEMERFAHGTNSVLSEMRERIEELVEETMRQREKAVENEEELCRVKREFESLKSYVSTFTNVRETLLSSERQFKTIEELFERLVSKTTQLEGEKAQKEVEVQKLMEENVKLTALLDKKEAQLLALNEQCKVMALSASNI
;
A
#
# COMPACT_ATOMS: atom_id res chain seq x y z
N MET A 1 20.38 -7.14 -50.77
CA MET A 1 20.82 -5.78 -50.41
C MET A 1 19.94 -5.32 -49.25
N ALA A 2 20.33 -5.69 -48.03
CA ALA A 2 19.67 -5.33 -46.78
C ALA A 2 20.70 -4.55 -45.95
N CYS A 3 20.38 -3.32 -45.58
CA CYS A 3 21.09 -2.49 -44.59
C CYS A 3 20.42 -1.10 -44.57
N LYS A 4 19.34 -0.89 -43.80
CA LYS A 4 18.81 0.45 -43.43
C LYS A 4 17.96 0.55 -42.15
N GLU A 5 17.81 -0.50 -41.32
CA GLU A 5 16.90 -0.42 -40.14
C GLU A 5 17.57 -0.14 -38.79
N ASP A 6 18.91 -0.21 -38.66
CA ASP A 6 19.57 -0.17 -37.36
C ASP A 6 19.81 1.25 -36.78
N THR A 7 19.65 2.30 -37.57
CA THR A 7 19.96 3.67 -37.12
C THR A 7 18.85 4.33 -36.30
N ASN A 8 17.61 3.84 -36.39
CA ASN A 8 16.47 4.45 -35.71
C ASN A 8 16.22 3.89 -34.30
N ALA A 9 16.68 2.67 -34.01
CA ALA A 9 16.51 2.07 -32.69
C ALA A 9 17.39 2.76 -31.63
N SER A 10 18.63 3.12 -32.01
CA SER A 10 19.60 3.75 -31.11
C SER A 10 19.20 5.16 -30.65
N ALA A 11 18.61 5.96 -31.55
CA ALA A 11 18.13 7.30 -31.22
C ALA A 11 16.88 7.28 -30.32
N GLN A 12 16.08 6.21 -30.42
CA GLN A 12 14.86 6.05 -29.64
C GLN A 12 15.17 5.56 -28.21
N GLU A 13 16.21 4.73 -28.02
CA GLU A 13 16.71 4.33 -26.69
C GLU A 13 17.42 5.47 -25.94
N SER A 14 18.11 6.38 -26.64
CA SER A 14 18.72 7.55 -25.98
C SER A 14 17.67 8.53 -25.44
N LEU A 15 16.58 8.74 -26.19
CA LEU A 15 15.51 9.66 -25.80
C LEU A 15 14.73 9.15 -24.59
N THR A 16 14.40 7.85 -24.55
CA THR A 16 13.67 7.23 -23.44
C THR A 16 14.50 7.17 -22.15
N ARG A 17 15.82 7.08 -22.27
CA ARG A 17 16.72 7.11 -21.12
C ARG A 17 16.83 8.52 -20.52
N GLU A 18 16.95 9.57 -21.34
CA GLU A 18 16.91 10.95 -20.86
C GLU A 18 15.57 11.27 -20.18
N ASP A 19 14.44 10.87 -20.78
CA ASP A 19 13.12 11.09 -20.20
C ASP A 19 12.95 10.35 -18.85
N SER A 20 13.51 9.15 -18.72
CA SER A 20 13.50 8.38 -17.47
C SER A 20 14.38 9.01 -16.38
N GLU A 21 15.54 9.57 -16.75
CA GLU A 21 16.44 10.28 -15.83
C GLU A 21 15.83 11.61 -15.36
N ILE A 22 15.14 12.35 -16.23
CA ILE A 22 14.39 13.56 -15.89
C ILE A 22 13.25 13.23 -14.90
N CYS A 23 12.47 12.19 -15.17
CA CYS A 23 11.37 11.80 -14.28
C CYS A 23 11.88 11.38 -12.89
N LYS A 24 13.03 10.70 -12.83
CA LYS A 24 13.67 10.30 -11.57
C LYS A 24 14.15 11.50 -10.75
N THR A 25 14.80 12.47 -11.39
CA THR A 25 15.28 13.68 -10.71
C THR A 25 14.13 14.57 -10.21
N GLU A 26 13.02 14.64 -10.94
CA GLU A 26 11.83 15.36 -10.47
C GLU A 26 11.18 14.68 -9.26
N LEU A 27 11.11 13.35 -9.23
CA LEU A 27 10.60 12.59 -8.08
C LEU A 27 11.49 12.77 -6.85
N GLU A 28 12.82 12.75 -7.01
CA GLU A 28 13.76 13.02 -5.92
C GLU A 28 13.59 14.46 -5.38
N SER A 29 13.45 15.45 -6.26
CA SER A 29 13.20 16.85 -5.87
C SER A 29 11.88 17.02 -5.09
N ARG A 30 10.80 16.38 -5.54
CA ARG A 30 9.51 16.38 -4.83
C ARG A 30 9.62 15.69 -3.48
N ARG A 31 10.39 14.61 -3.38
CA ARG A 31 10.64 13.92 -2.11
C ARG A 31 11.34 14.83 -1.10
N PHE A 32 12.39 15.56 -1.52
CA PHE A 32 13.05 16.52 -0.65
C PHE A 32 12.12 17.67 -0.20
N GLN A 33 11.19 18.13 -1.05
CA GLN A 33 10.18 19.12 -0.66
C GLN A 33 9.19 18.56 0.37
N VAL A 34 8.76 17.31 0.22
CA VAL A 34 7.88 16.65 1.20
C VAL A 34 8.59 16.50 2.54
N ASP A 35 9.84 16.03 2.55
CA ASP A 35 10.64 15.87 3.77
C ASP A 35 10.84 17.23 4.48
N SER A 36 11.03 18.31 3.72
CA SER A 36 11.11 19.68 4.27
C SER A 36 9.80 20.15 4.89
N LEU A 37 8.67 19.89 4.22
CA LEU A 37 7.34 20.26 4.72
C LEU A 37 6.94 19.44 5.95
N GLU A 38 7.32 18.16 6.01
CA GLU A 38 7.11 17.33 7.19
C GLU A 38 7.89 17.85 8.40
N ALA A 39 9.12 18.32 8.21
CA ALA A 39 9.91 18.93 9.27
C ALA A 39 9.27 20.24 9.79
N GLU A 40 8.78 21.11 8.91
CA GLU A 40 8.05 22.33 9.32
C GLU A 40 6.74 22.00 10.04
N LEU A 41 6.01 20.97 9.59
CA LEU A 41 4.77 20.55 10.24
C LEU A 41 5.03 19.99 11.64
N LEU A 42 6.14 19.27 11.83
CA LEU A 42 6.57 18.77 13.14
C LEU A 42 6.95 19.92 14.09
N ASP A 43 7.61 20.96 13.59
CA ASP A 43 7.95 22.17 14.36
C ASP A 43 6.70 22.98 14.74
N VAL A 44 5.77 23.19 13.79
CA VAL A 44 4.47 23.84 14.04
C VAL A 44 3.64 23.02 15.03
N LYS A 45 3.64 21.70 14.90
CA LYS A 45 2.96 20.80 15.84
C LYS A 45 3.56 20.90 17.23
N ALA A 46 4.88 20.95 17.37
CA ALA A 46 5.54 21.16 18.66
C ALA A 46 5.21 22.54 19.25
N CYS A 47 5.13 23.60 18.43
CA CYS A 47 4.70 24.93 18.86
C CYS A 47 3.22 24.95 19.32
N LEU A 48 2.35 24.12 18.73
CA LEU A 48 0.96 23.99 19.13
C LEU A 48 0.78 23.09 20.37
N GLU A 49 1.53 22.00 20.50
CA GLU A 49 1.49 21.10 21.66
C GLU A 49 2.09 21.75 22.92
N PHE A 50 3.10 22.62 22.78
CA PHE A 50 3.63 23.44 23.89
C PHE A 50 2.85 24.74 24.10
N GLY A 51 1.94 25.08 23.19
CA GLY A 51 1.20 26.34 23.18
C GLY A 51 -0.12 26.29 23.95
N SER A 52 -0.11 26.87 25.16
CA SER A 52 -1.24 27.64 25.69
C SER A 52 -2.52 26.91 26.19
N GLU A 53 -2.56 25.57 26.32
CA GLU A 53 -3.72 24.96 26.98
C GLU A 53 -3.60 25.00 28.53
N GLU A 54 -2.39 24.78 29.05
CA GLU A 54 -2.16 24.75 30.49
C GLU A 54 -2.16 26.16 31.12
N ASP A 55 -1.70 27.17 30.37
CA ASP A 55 -1.71 28.57 30.80
C ASP A 55 -3.14 29.14 30.81
N ALA A 56 -3.92 28.85 29.76
CA ALA A 56 -5.35 29.21 29.71
C ALA A 56 -6.17 28.57 30.85
N ARG A 57 -5.85 27.32 31.24
CA ARG A 57 -6.49 26.66 32.39
C ARG A 57 -6.11 27.33 33.73
N LYS A 58 -4.87 27.78 33.89
CA LYS A 58 -4.42 28.51 35.09
C LYS A 58 -5.11 29.87 35.20
N GLU A 59 -5.17 30.64 34.11
CA GLU A 59 -5.89 31.93 34.07
C GLU A 59 -7.39 31.77 34.34
N LEU A 60 -8.03 30.74 33.76
CA LEU A 60 -9.44 30.42 34.02
C LEU A 60 -9.70 30.07 35.49
N GLY A 61 -8.77 29.33 36.13
CA GLY A 61 -8.83 29.03 37.56
C GLY A 61 -8.78 30.29 38.43
N VAL A 62 -7.87 31.22 38.13
CA VAL A 62 -7.77 32.52 38.81
C VAL A 62 -9.04 33.34 38.63
N LEU A 63 -9.57 33.41 37.41
CA LEU A 63 -10.80 34.14 37.11
C LEU A 63 -12.01 33.55 37.84
N SER A 64 -12.15 32.23 37.87
CA SER A 64 -13.19 31.53 38.62
C SER A 64 -13.12 31.80 40.12
N GLY A 65 -11.90 31.84 40.68
CA GLY A 65 -11.67 32.24 42.07
C GLY A 65 -12.14 33.67 42.35
N ARG A 66 -11.79 34.63 41.47
CA ARG A 66 -12.24 36.03 41.57
C ARG A 66 -13.76 36.15 41.49
N VAL A 67 -14.39 35.49 40.53
CA VAL A 67 -15.86 35.48 40.37
C VAL A 67 -16.53 34.95 41.62
N ARG A 68 -16.01 33.87 42.21
CA ARG A 68 -16.54 33.30 43.46
C ARG A 68 -16.41 34.29 44.62
N THR A 69 -15.27 34.95 44.76
CA THR A 69 -15.06 35.97 45.80
C THR A 69 -16.02 37.14 45.64
N THR A 70 -16.17 37.68 44.42
CA THR A 70 -17.11 38.77 44.11
C THR A 70 -18.55 38.36 44.38
N ALA A 71 -18.95 37.14 43.99
CA ALA A 71 -20.29 36.62 44.28
C ALA A 71 -20.55 36.50 45.80
N THR A 72 -19.52 36.15 46.57
CA THR A 72 -19.61 36.04 48.03
C THR A 72 -19.76 37.42 48.68
N LEU A 73 -18.98 38.41 48.21
CA LEU A 73 -19.09 39.81 48.64
C LEU A 73 -20.44 40.41 48.28
N LEU A 74 -20.95 40.18 47.07
CA LEU A 74 -22.28 40.63 46.64
C LEU A 74 -23.38 39.99 47.49
N ARG A 75 -23.27 38.71 47.84
CA ARG A 75 -24.21 38.04 48.75
C ARG A 75 -24.17 38.65 50.15
N TYR A 76 -22.98 38.93 50.68
CA TYR A 76 -22.80 39.59 51.97
C TYR A 76 -23.38 41.02 51.97
N LEU A 77 -23.06 41.82 50.95
CA LEU A 77 -23.60 43.17 50.79
C LEU A 77 -25.12 43.15 50.62
N ARG A 78 -25.67 42.21 49.85
CA ARG A 78 -27.12 42.02 49.71
C ARG A 78 -27.75 41.70 51.05
N SER A 79 -27.20 40.76 51.82
CA SER A 79 -27.68 40.41 53.17
C SER A 79 -27.60 41.61 54.12
N LYS A 80 -26.50 42.36 54.10
CA LYS A 80 -26.33 43.54 54.92
C LYS A 80 -27.28 44.68 54.54
N ALA A 81 -27.54 44.86 53.24
CA ALA A 81 -28.53 45.82 52.75
C ALA A 81 -29.96 45.40 53.11
N THR A 82 -30.27 44.10 53.14
CA THR A 82 -31.58 43.62 53.61
C THR A 82 -31.76 43.76 55.12
N VAL A 83 -30.68 43.66 55.90
CA VAL A 83 -30.70 43.90 57.35
C VAL A 83 -30.76 45.39 57.70
N LEU A 84 -30.17 46.25 56.86
CA LEU A 84 -30.21 47.72 57.01
C LEU A 84 -31.45 48.37 56.38
N ALA A 85 -32.19 47.64 55.53
CA ALA A 85 -33.50 48.06 55.06
C ALA A 85 -34.48 47.99 56.23
N ILE A 86 -34.80 49.15 56.80
CA ILE A 86 -35.89 49.33 57.76
C ILE A 86 -37.18 48.81 57.09
N PRO A 87 -37.97 47.91 57.72
CA PRO A 87 -39.06 47.20 57.04
C PRO A 87 -40.23 48.06 56.52
N ASP A 88 -40.33 49.31 56.93
CA ASP A 88 -41.49 50.15 56.63
C ASP A 88 -41.19 51.16 55.54
N LEU A 89 -41.10 50.74 54.27
CA LEU A 89 -41.37 51.62 53.13
C LEU A 89 -41.65 50.88 51.80
N SER A 90 -42.20 49.66 51.85
CA SER A 90 -42.52 48.87 50.65
C SER A 90 -43.98 48.42 50.56
N GLN A 91 -44.89 49.20 51.16
CA GLN A 91 -46.33 49.16 50.90
C GLN A 91 -46.81 50.52 50.39
N MET A 92 -46.29 50.96 49.25
CA MET A 92 -47.04 51.86 48.38
C MET A 92 -46.50 51.71 46.97
N VAL A 93 -47.42 51.65 46.01
CA VAL A 93 -47.19 51.58 44.56
C VAL A 93 -46.86 50.19 44.03
N LEU A 94 -47.91 49.48 43.60
CA LEU A 94 -48.06 48.90 42.26
C LEU A 94 -49.50 48.33 42.10
N LYS A 95 -50.42 49.24 41.81
CA LYS A 95 -51.78 49.10 41.22
C LYS A 95 -52.22 50.56 40.98
N ASP A 96 -52.74 51.03 39.85
CA ASP A 96 -53.38 50.50 38.65
C ASP A 96 -53.08 51.50 37.50
N GLY A 97 -53.22 51.14 36.21
CA GLY A 97 -54.36 51.60 35.39
C GLY A 97 -54.04 52.90 34.63
N GLY A 98 -54.34 53.11 33.35
CA GLY A 98 -55.50 52.64 32.60
C GLY A 98 -56.68 53.60 32.74
N GLY A 99 -56.77 54.60 31.85
CA GLY A 99 -58.03 55.22 31.43
C GLY A 99 -58.60 56.42 32.22
N SER A 100 -58.67 57.55 31.52
CA SER A 100 -59.86 58.45 31.39
C SER A 100 -60.64 58.88 32.64
N SER A 101 -60.67 60.19 32.94
CA SER A 101 -61.92 60.97 32.87
C SER A 101 -61.73 62.47 33.09
N SER A 102 -62.57 63.21 32.36
CA SER A 102 -62.92 64.63 32.34
C SER A 102 -63.44 65.23 33.68
N CYS A 103 -63.67 66.55 33.61
CA CYS A 103 -64.53 67.49 34.38
C CYS A 103 -63.91 68.13 35.65
N GLU A 104 -63.56 69.42 35.62
CA GLU A 104 -64.36 70.68 35.63
C GLU A 104 -64.60 71.23 37.05
N ASP A 105 -64.08 72.45 37.22
CA ASP A 105 -64.70 73.65 37.81
C ASP A 105 -65.18 73.76 39.28
N THR A 106 -64.93 74.98 39.77
CA THR A 106 -65.58 75.72 40.86
C THR A 106 -65.19 75.39 42.32
N LEU A 107 -64.42 76.29 42.94
CA LEU A 107 -64.99 77.30 43.84
C LEU A 107 -63.91 78.25 44.37
N SER A 108 -64.00 79.46 43.86
CA SER A 108 -63.56 80.69 44.50
C SER A 108 -64.17 80.89 45.89
N GLU A 109 -63.51 81.75 46.66
CA GLU A 109 -64.10 82.72 47.60
C GLU A 109 -64.02 82.42 49.11
N ALA A 110 -63.02 83.03 49.76
CA ALA A 110 -63.17 83.59 51.10
C ALA A 110 -62.40 84.91 51.13
N ARG A 111 -63.09 85.97 50.67
CA ARG A 111 -62.67 87.36 50.80
C ARG A 111 -63.15 87.87 52.17
N SER A 112 -62.30 88.65 52.84
CA SER A 112 -62.63 89.96 53.44
C SER A 112 -62.56 90.13 54.97
N HIS A 113 -61.82 91.20 55.35
CA HIS A 113 -61.95 92.12 56.50
C HIS A 113 -61.26 91.74 57.82
N CYS A 114 -60.46 92.56 58.52
CA CYS A 114 -60.06 93.99 58.51
C CYS A 114 -58.60 94.03 59.06
N GLY A 115 -57.66 94.95 58.78
CA GLY A 115 -57.73 96.39 58.56
C GLY A 115 -56.75 97.08 59.51
N GLY A 116 -55.60 97.55 58.99
CA GLY A 116 -54.66 98.49 59.62
C GLY A 116 -53.37 97.86 60.18
N SER A 117 -52.18 98.43 60.08
CA SER A 117 -51.69 99.69 59.49
C SER A 117 -50.15 99.72 59.67
N LEU A 118 -49.45 100.54 58.86
CA LEU A 118 -48.02 100.92 58.92
C LEU A 118 -47.02 99.78 58.63
N GLY A 119 -46.29 99.72 57.53
CA GLY A 119 -45.66 100.81 56.77
C GLY A 119 -44.19 100.95 57.18
N VAL A 120 -43.29 100.65 56.21
CA VAL A 120 -41.85 101.01 56.11
C VAL A 120 -40.80 99.86 56.19
N GLU A 121 -41.09 98.66 56.71
CA GLU A 121 -40.15 97.49 56.60
C GLU A 121 -40.46 96.51 55.45
N ASP A 122 -41.61 96.64 54.78
CA ASP A 122 -42.10 95.69 53.77
C ASP A 122 -41.33 95.80 52.42
N GLY A 123 -40.73 96.95 52.12
CA GLY A 123 -39.99 97.18 50.87
C GLY A 123 -38.66 96.43 50.77
N ALA A 124 -37.95 96.23 51.90
CA ALA A 124 -36.67 95.52 51.92
C ALA A 124 -36.88 93.99 51.83
N TYR A 125 -37.83 93.46 52.61
CA TYR A 125 -38.22 92.05 52.59
C TYR A 125 -38.79 91.63 51.22
N THR A 126 -39.65 92.46 50.61
CA THR A 126 -40.16 92.19 49.26
C THR A 126 -39.07 92.26 48.19
N SER A 127 -38.06 93.13 48.33
CA SER A 127 -36.91 93.21 47.42
C SER A 127 -35.99 91.99 47.53
N GLU A 128 -35.67 91.52 48.73
CA GLU A 128 -34.88 90.29 48.95
C GLU A 128 -35.63 89.05 48.45
N MET A 129 -36.94 88.99 48.67
CA MET A 129 -37.79 87.93 48.14
C MET A 129 -37.78 87.92 46.61
N LEU A 130 -37.92 89.07 45.95
CA LEU A 130 -37.82 89.18 44.50
C LEU A 130 -36.43 88.79 43.97
N GLN A 131 -35.36 89.18 44.65
CA GLN A 131 -33.99 88.78 44.30
C GLN A 131 -33.77 87.27 44.46
N SER A 132 -34.36 86.66 45.50
CA SER A 132 -34.31 85.22 45.72
C SER A 132 -35.15 84.46 44.68
N ILE A 133 -36.31 85.01 44.29
CA ILE A 133 -37.12 84.49 43.18
C ILE A 133 -36.33 84.59 41.87
N GLU A 134 -35.66 85.70 41.60
CA GLU A 134 -34.83 85.89 40.41
C GLU A 134 -33.65 84.91 40.39
N MET A 135 -32.93 84.72 41.50
CA MET A 135 -31.86 83.72 41.61
C MET A 135 -32.37 82.29 41.39
N VAL A 136 -33.49 81.92 42.01
CA VAL A 136 -34.11 80.60 41.81
C VAL A 136 -34.57 80.43 40.36
N THR A 137 -35.13 81.47 39.76
CA THR A 137 -35.56 81.46 38.35
C THR A 137 -34.36 81.25 37.43
N ASN A 138 -33.26 81.97 37.64
CA ASN A 138 -32.03 81.82 36.86
C ASN A 138 -31.41 80.42 37.01
N VAL A 139 -31.40 79.84 38.22
CA VAL A 139 -30.91 78.48 38.47
C VAL A 139 -31.82 77.44 37.80
N LEU A 140 -33.14 77.59 37.92
CA LEU A 140 -34.10 76.72 37.25
C LEU A 140 -33.97 76.80 35.73
N GLU A 141 -33.82 78.00 35.16
CA GLU A 141 -33.60 78.18 33.73
C GLU A 141 -32.29 77.52 33.26
N PHE A 142 -31.21 77.65 34.04
CA PHE A 142 -29.94 76.98 33.76
C PHE A 142 -30.04 75.45 33.83
N LEU A 143 -30.75 74.92 34.83
CA LEU A 143 -31.00 73.48 34.96
C LEU A 143 -31.85 72.96 33.82
N VAL A 144 -32.91 73.67 33.42
CA VAL A 144 -33.73 73.31 32.25
C VAL A 144 -32.87 73.26 31.00
N LYS A 145 -32.03 74.27 30.73
CA LYS A 145 -31.11 74.26 29.58
C LYS A 145 -30.18 73.04 29.58
N ARG A 146 -29.59 72.71 30.74
CA ARG A 146 -28.72 71.52 30.87
C ARG A 146 -29.48 70.20 30.68
N VAL A 147 -30.68 70.08 31.23
CA VAL A 147 -31.53 68.89 31.07
C VAL A 147 -31.92 68.73 29.60
N SER A 148 -32.32 69.80 28.91
CA SER A 148 -32.65 69.75 27.49
C SER A 148 -31.44 69.34 26.62
N VAL A 149 -30.23 69.80 26.95
CA VAL A 149 -28.99 69.37 26.25
C VAL A 149 -28.68 67.90 26.54
N ALA A 150 -28.78 67.45 27.79
CA ALA A 150 -28.52 66.05 28.13
C ALA A 150 -29.55 65.10 27.50
N GLU A 151 -30.81 65.53 27.41
CA GLU A 151 -31.88 64.77 26.75
C GLU A 151 -31.63 64.64 25.25
N SER A 152 -31.25 65.73 24.57
CA SER A 152 -30.93 65.69 23.15
C SER A 152 -29.66 64.89 22.85
N GLU A 153 -28.61 65.00 23.68
CA GLU A 153 -27.40 64.17 23.58
C GLU A 153 -27.72 62.68 23.79
N THR A 154 -28.57 62.35 24.76
CA THR A 154 -29.03 60.97 24.99
C THR A 154 -29.85 60.44 23.82
N ALA A 155 -30.68 61.28 23.18
CA ALA A 155 -31.44 60.92 22.00
C ALA A 155 -30.53 60.61 20.81
N VAL A 156 -29.51 61.45 20.56
CA VAL A 156 -28.49 61.22 19.52
C VAL A 156 -27.71 59.94 19.79
N GLN A 157 -27.29 59.70 21.04
CA GLN A 157 -26.54 58.50 21.39
C GLN A 157 -27.36 57.21 21.18
N LYS A 158 -28.67 57.24 21.47
CA LYS A 158 -29.58 56.12 21.17
C LYS A 158 -29.68 55.86 19.68
N GLU A 159 -29.79 56.90 18.86
CA GLU A 159 -29.81 56.76 17.39
C GLU A 159 -28.50 56.16 16.86
N MET A 160 -27.35 56.59 17.37
CA MET A 160 -26.06 55.99 17.01
C MET A 160 -25.95 54.50 17.38
N VAL A 161 -26.48 54.10 18.53
CA VAL A 161 -26.51 52.68 18.93
C VAL A 161 -27.39 51.87 17.97
N LEU A 162 -28.57 52.37 17.60
CA LEU A 162 -29.46 51.70 16.66
C LEU A 162 -28.81 51.52 15.27
N LEU A 163 -28.16 52.58 14.75
CA LEU A 163 -27.41 52.48 13.49
C LEU A 163 -26.27 51.46 13.58
N GLY A 164 -25.57 51.40 14.72
CA GLY A 164 -24.54 50.39 14.98
C GLY A 164 -25.09 48.96 15.03
N GLU A 165 -26.24 48.75 15.68
CA GLU A 165 -26.93 47.45 15.71
C GLU A 165 -27.39 47.02 14.31
N GLU A 166 -27.92 47.93 13.50
CA GLU A 166 -28.26 47.64 12.11
C GLU A 166 -27.03 47.23 11.29
N GLU A 167 -25.90 47.91 11.44
CA GLU A 167 -24.66 47.54 10.75
C GLU A 167 -24.13 46.17 11.23
N LEU A 168 -24.18 45.91 12.53
CA LEU A 168 -23.82 44.62 13.11
C LEU A 168 -24.73 43.50 12.60
N SER A 169 -26.04 43.74 12.46
CA SER A 169 -26.97 42.76 11.90
C SER A 169 -26.64 42.43 10.44
N LYS A 170 -26.29 43.45 9.63
CA LYS A 170 -25.85 43.27 8.23
C LYS A 170 -24.56 42.46 8.15
N LYS A 171 -23.58 42.76 9.00
CA LYS A 171 -22.31 42.03 9.07
C LYS A 171 -22.52 40.58 9.52
N THR A 172 -23.43 40.35 10.46
CA THR A 172 -23.78 39.00 10.96
C THR A 172 -24.33 38.13 9.83
N VAL A 173 -25.28 38.65 9.04
CA VAL A 173 -25.82 37.92 7.87
C VAL A 173 -24.75 37.63 6.82
N GLN A 174 -23.81 38.56 6.60
CA GLN A 174 -22.68 38.33 5.69
C GLN A 174 -21.75 37.22 6.18
N ILE A 175 -21.45 37.20 7.48
CA ILE A 175 -20.62 36.15 8.11
C ILE A 175 -21.33 34.80 8.00
N GLU A 176 -22.63 34.73 8.28
CA GLU A 176 -23.42 33.50 8.12
C GLU A 176 -23.39 32.98 6.67
N LYS A 177 -23.53 33.87 5.68
CA LYS A 177 -23.42 33.49 4.26
C LYS A 177 -22.03 32.93 3.92
N LEU A 178 -20.96 33.56 4.41
CA LEU A 178 -19.60 33.07 4.20
C LEU A 178 -19.36 31.74 4.92
N ALA A 179 -19.94 31.55 6.11
CA ALA A 179 -19.84 30.31 6.87
C ALA A 179 -20.47 29.13 6.11
N VAL A 180 -21.67 29.32 5.55
CA VAL A 180 -22.31 28.28 4.71
C VAL A 180 -21.46 27.95 3.49
N LYS A 181 -20.91 28.97 2.81
CA LYS A 181 -20.02 28.75 1.66
C LYS A 181 -18.75 27.98 2.03
N LEU A 182 -18.17 28.26 3.20
CA LEU A 182 -16.99 27.55 3.70
C LEU A 182 -17.33 26.08 4.01
N GLN A 183 -18.48 25.81 4.60
CA GLN A 183 -18.97 24.44 4.83
C GLN A 183 -19.21 23.66 3.52
N GLU A 184 -19.66 24.33 2.46
CA GLU A 184 -19.76 23.71 1.12
C GLU A 184 -18.38 23.39 0.54
N MET A 185 -17.40 24.31 0.68
CA MET A 185 -16.02 24.07 0.26
C MET A 185 -15.38 22.91 1.02
N GLU A 186 -15.62 22.81 2.33
CA GLU A 186 -15.13 21.69 3.16
C GLU A 186 -15.70 20.35 2.68
N ARG A 187 -17.01 20.27 2.42
CA ARG A 187 -17.65 19.06 1.88
C ARG A 187 -17.09 18.68 0.52
N PHE A 188 -16.84 19.66 -0.34
CA PHE A 188 -16.23 19.42 -1.66
C PHE A 188 -14.79 18.91 -1.55
N ALA A 189 -13.98 19.55 -0.70
CA ALA A 189 -12.59 19.13 -0.45
C ALA A 189 -12.54 17.72 0.13
N HIS A 190 -13.42 17.39 1.08
CA HIS A 190 -13.51 16.06 1.66
C HIS A 190 -13.89 15.00 0.61
N GLY A 191 -14.89 15.29 -0.23
CA GLY A 191 -15.26 14.40 -1.34
C GLY A 191 -14.12 14.15 -2.33
N THR A 192 -13.38 15.21 -2.67
CA THR A 192 -12.22 15.11 -3.57
C THR A 192 -11.10 14.29 -2.94
N ASN A 193 -10.80 14.51 -1.66
CA ASN A 193 -9.78 13.75 -0.93
C ASN A 193 -10.15 12.27 -0.78
N SER A 194 -11.43 11.93 -0.58
CA SER A 194 -11.89 10.54 -0.55
C SER A 194 -11.60 9.84 -1.87
N VAL A 195 -11.95 10.47 -3.00
CA VAL A 195 -11.69 9.91 -4.34
C VAL A 195 -10.18 9.78 -4.60
N LEU A 196 -9.38 10.79 -4.23
CA LEU A 196 -7.92 10.73 -4.38
C LEU A 196 -7.30 9.63 -3.52
N SER A 197 -7.84 9.36 -2.33
CA SER A 197 -7.41 8.26 -1.47
C SER A 197 -7.71 6.90 -2.10
N GLU A 198 -8.92 6.70 -2.63
CA GLU A 198 -9.27 5.46 -3.34
C GLU A 198 -8.42 5.26 -4.60
N MET A 199 -8.13 6.34 -5.35
CA MET A 199 -7.26 6.27 -6.52
C MET A 199 -5.83 5.87 -6.12
N ARG A 200 -5.32 6.40 -5.01
CA ARG A 200 -4.02 6.03 -4.47
C ARG A 200 -3.97 4.55 -4.10
N GLU A 201 -4.96 4.05 -3.37
CA GLU A 201 -5.05 2.64 -2.98
C GLU A 201 -5.09 1.72 -4.21
N ARG A 202 -5.90 2.03 -5.21
CA ARG A 202 -5.93 1.27 -6.48
C ARG A 202 -4.59 1.28 -7.23
N ILE A 203 -3.85 2.39 -7.17
CA ILE A 203 -2.51 2.48 -7.77
C ILE A 203 -1.52 1.61 -6.99
N GLU A 204 -1.58 1.61 -5.66
CA GLU A 204 -0.76 0.75 -4.81
C GLU A 204 -1.01 -0.73 -5.10
N GLU A 205 -2.29 -1.15 -5.16
CA GLU A 205 -2.67 -2.52 -5.56
C GLU A 205 -2.15 -2.90 -6.95
N LEU A 206 -2.26 -2.00 -7.94
CA LEU A 206 -1.76 -2.23 -9.29
C LEU A 206 -0.23 -2.40 -9.31
N VAL A 207 0.49 -1.59 -8.52
CA VAL A 207 1.95 -1.69 -8.40
C VAL A 207 2.34 -3.01 -7.75
N GLU A 208 1.66 -3.43 -6.68
CA GLU A 208 1.89 -4.72 -6.04
C GLU A 208 1.61 -5.90 -6.96
N GLU A 209 0.51 -5.87 -7.71
CA GLU A 209 0.19 -6.90 -8.70
C GLU A 209 1.22 -6.93 -9.84
N THR A 210 1.68 -5.76 -10.29
CA THR A 210 2.76 -5.67 -11.29
C THR A 210 4.07 -6.26 -10.76
N MET A 211 4.41 -6.04 -9.48
CA MET A 211 5.57 -6.67 -8.83
C MET A 211 5.42 -8.18 -8.78
N ARG A 212 4.25 -8.69 -8.39
CA ARG A 212 3.95 -10.12 -8.33
C ARG A 212 4.00 -10.79 -9.70
N GLN A 213 3.50 -10.12 -10.74
CA GLN A 213 3.60 -10.59 -12.12
C GLN A 213 5.04 -10.66 -12.61
N ARG A 214 5.86 -9.66 -12.27
CA ARG A 214 7.30 -9.67 -12.58
C ARG A 214 8.01 -10.84 -11.91
N GLU A 215 7.74 -11.09 -10.63
CA GLU A 215 8.33 -12.21 -9.89
C GLU A 215 7.98 -13.56 -10.54
N LYS A 216 6.70 -13.80 -10.84
CA LYS A 216 6.25 -15.00 -11.58
C LYS A 216 6.90 -15.13 -12.96
N ALA A 217 7.11 -14.01 -13.66
CA ALA A 217 7.78 -14.02 -14.96
C ALA A 217 9.25 -14.47 -14.84
N VAL A 218 9.95 -14.02 -13.79
CA VAL A 218 11.31 -14.46 -13.48
C VAL A 218 11.34 -15.95 -13.12
N GLU A 219 10.45 -16.42 -12.25
CA GLU A 219 10.34 -17.86 -11.92
C GLU A 219 10.13 -18.70 -13.18
N ASN A 220 9.19 -18.32 -14.04
CA ASN A 220 8.93 -19.00 -15.31
C ASN A 220 10.17 -19.02 -16.25
N GLU A 221 10.95 -17.94 -16.29
CA GLU A 221 12.19 -17.89 -17.06
C GLU A 221 13.23 -18.86 -16.51
N GLU A 222 13.38 -18.94 -15.19
CA GLU A 222 14.25 -19.92 -14.53
C GLU A 222 13.82 -21.36 -14.80
N GLU A 223 12.51 -21.65 -14.75
CA GLU A 223 11.95 -22.95 -15.11
C GLU A 223 12.25 -23.31 -16.56
N LEU A 224 12.06 -22.36 -17.48
CA LEU A 224 12.35 -22.55 -18.89
C LEU A 224 13.85 -22.81 -19.12
N CYS A 225 14.72 -22.10 -18.41
CA CYS A 225 16.17 -22.33 -18.48
C CYS A 225 16.56 -23.71 -17.96
N ARG A 226 15.94 -24.17 -16.86
CA ARG A 226 16.14 -25.51 -16.31
C ARG A 226 15.71 -26.58 -17.32
N VAL A 227 14.50 -26.47 -17.88
CA VAL A 227 13.97 -27.41 -18.88
C VAL A 227 14.86 -27.45 -20.13
N LYS A 228 15.32 -26.30 -20.64
CA LYS A 228 16.26 -26.26 -21.77
C LYS A 228 17.54 -27.04 -21.49
N ARG A 229 18.10 -26.93 -20.28
CA ARG A 229 19.30 -27.67 -19.88
C ARG A 229 19.05 -29.18 -19.82
N GLU A 230 17.89 -29.59 -19.32
CA GLU A 230 17.48 -31.00 -19.31
C GLU A 230 17.30 -31.54 -20.73
N PHE A 231 16.73 -30.76 -21.64
CA PHE A 231 16.60 -31.14 -23.05
C PHE A 231 17.96 -31.31 -23.74
N GLU A 232 18.93 -30.42 -23.49
CA GLU A 232 20.27 -30.59 -24.06
C GLU A 232 20.98 -31.81 -23.48
N SER A 233 20.79 -32.09 -22.19
CA SER A 233 21.29 -33.31 -21.55
C SER A 233 20.65 -34.55 -22.18
N LEU A 234 19.33 -34.55 -22.36
CA LEU A 234 18.58 -35.62 -23.02
C LEU A 234 19.07 -35.86 -24.45
N LYS A 235 19.31 -34.79 -25.21
CA LYS A 235 19.87 -34.87 -26.56
C LYS A 235 21.26 -35.52 -26.58
N SER A 236 22.12 -35.18 -25.63
CA SER A 236 23.42 -35.85 -25.45
C SER A 236 23.27 -37.34 -25.12
N TYR A 237 22.30 -37.70 -24.25
CA TYR A 237 21.99 -39.11 -23.95
C TYR A 237 21.52 -39.86 -25.20
N VAL A 238 20.62 -39.28 -25.99
CA VAL A 238 20.11 -39.89 -27.23
C VAL A 238 21.24 -40.05 -28.26
N SER A 239 22.14 -39.08 -28.39
CA SER A 239 23.31 -39.20 -29.26
C SER A 239 24.22 -40.36 -28.82
N THR A 240 24.52 -40.44 -27.52
CA THR A 240 25.32 -41.54 -26.95
C THR A 240 24.64 -42.89 -27.19
N PHE A 241 23.33 -42.98 -26.96
CA PHE A 241 22.55 -44.19 -27.19
C PHE A 241 22.55 -44.61 -28.67
N THR A 242 22.48 -43.64 -29.57
CA THR A 242 22.56 -43.88 -31.02
C THR A 242 23.90 -44.49 -31.40
N ASN A 243 25.01 -43.96 -30.87
CA ASN A 243 26.35 -44.51 -31.10
C ASN A 243 26.49 -45.95 -30.57
N VAL A 244 25.94 -46.23 -29.38
CA VAL A 244 25.91 -47.59 -28.81
C VAL A 244 25.12 -48.54 -29.71
N ARG A 245 23.94 -48.11 -30.20
CA ARG A 245 23.13 -48.88 -31.14
C ARG A 245 23.89 -49.18 -32.44
N GLU A 246 24.59 -48.21 -33.01
CA GLU A 246 25.39 -48.40 -34.23
C GLU A 246 26.53 -49.39 -34.01
N THR A 247 27.20 -49.31 -32.87
CA THR A 247 28.25 -50.27 -32.47
C THR A 247 27.68 -51.68 -32.33
N LEU A 248 26.52 -51.83 -31.68
CA LEU A 248 25.84 -53.11 -31.53
C LEU A 248 25.44 -53.70 -32.89
N LEU A 249 24.86 -52.89 -33.78
CA LEU A 249 24.53 -53.30 -35.15
C LEU A 249 25.77 -53.74 -35.93
N SER A 250 26.92 -53.08 -35.72
CA SER A 250 28.19 -53.50 -36.32
C SER A 250 28.65 -54.86 -35.78
N SER A 251 28.57 -55.06 -34.47
CA SER A 251 28.94 -56.34 -33.85
C SER A 251 28.02 -57.48 -34.31
N GLU A 252 26.72 -57.23 -34.49
CA GLU A 252 25.76 -58.21 -35.02
C GLU A 252 26.16 -58.67 -36.44
N ARG A 253 26.60 -57.74 -37.30
CA ARG A 253 27.10 -58.11 -38.63
C ARG A 253 28.35 -58.99 -38.55
N GLN A 254 29.25 -58.71 -37.60
CA GLN A 254 30.43 -59.55 -37.38
C GLN A 254 30.06 -60.95 -36.88
N PHE A 255 29.09 -61.06 -35.96
CA PHE A 255 28.57 -62.36 -35.52
C PHE A 255 27.99 -63.17 -36.67
N LYS A 256 27.22 -62.55 -37.58
CA LYS A 256 26.71 -63.23 -38.78
C LYS A 256 27.85 -63.79 -39.66
N THR A 257 28.91 -63.02 -39.86
CA THR A 257 30.10 -63.53 -40.59
C THR A 257 30.77 -64.69 -39.87
N ILE A 258 30.85 -64.65 -38.53
CA ILE A 258 31.39 -65.74 -37.72
C ILE A 258 30.52 -66.99 -37.83
N GLU A 259 29.19 -66.85 -37.81
CA GLU A 259 28.25 -67.96 -37.99
C GLU A 259 28.43 -68.66 -39.34
N GLU A 260 28.55 -67.91 -40.44
CA GLU A 260 28.82 -68.48 -41.78
C GLU A 260 30.14 -69.26 -41.84
N LEU A 261 31.19 -68.76 -41.17
CA LEU A 261 32.48 -69.45 -41.07
C LEU A 261 32.36 -70.74 -40.24
N PHE A 262 31.59 -70.72 -39.14
CA PHE A 262 31.31 -71.91 -38.35
C PHE A 262 30.53 -72.95 -39.14
N GLU A 263 29.50 -72.56 -39.88
CA GLU A 263 28.72 -73.48 -40.71
C GLU A 263 29.60 -74.15 -41.78
N ARG A 264 30.49 -73.38 -42.43
CA ARG A 264 31.48 -73.92 -43.36
C ARG A 264 32.46 -74.88 -42.68
N LEU A 265 32.92 -74.55 -41.47
CA LEU A 265 33.83 -75.40 -40.71
C LEU A 265 33.17 -76.73 -40.32
N VAL A 266 31.93 -76.69 -39.84
CA VAL A 266 31.14 -77.90 -39.53
C VAL A 266 30.99 -78.75 -40.78
N SER A 267 30.58 -78.15 -41.90
CA SER A 267 30.43 -78.86 -43.19
C SER A 267 31.74 -79.50 -43.67
N LYS A 268 32.88 -78.82 -43.47
CA LYS A 268 34.19 -79.37 -43.84
C LYS A 268 34.62 -80.50 -42.91
N THR A 269 34.31 -80.38 -41.61
CA THR A 269 34.63 -81.40 -40.61
C THR A 269 33.84 -82.68 -40.88
N THR A 270 32.54 -82.58 -41.14
CA THR A 270 31.71 -83.75 -41.48
C THR A 270 32.15 -84.41 -42.79
N GLN A 271 32.56 -83.62 -43.80
CA GLN A 271 33.15 -84.17 -45.02
C GLN A 271 34.42 -84.97 -44.72
N LEU A 272 35.36 -84.39 -43.97
CA LEU A 272 36.64 -85.03 -43.64
C LEU A 272 36.46 -86.28 -42.78
N GLU A 273 35.49 -86.29 -41.85
CA GLU A 273 35.13 -87.49 -41.09
C GLU A 273 34.62 -88.62 -42.00
N GLY A 274 33.79 -88.29 -43.00
CA GLY A 274 33.33 -89.26 -44.00
C GLY A 274 34.49 -89.82 -44.86
N GLU A 275 35.36 -88.95 -45.37
CA GLU A 275 36.55 -89.36 -46.13
C GLU A 275 37.50 -90.23 -45.29
N LYS A 276 37.67 -89.90 -44.00
CA LYS A 276 38.47 -90.68 -43.06
C LYS A 276 37.86 -92.07 -42.86
N ALA A 277 36.56 -92.16 -42.58
CA ALA A 277 35.87 -93.44 -42.39
C ALA A 277 35.96 -94.33 -43.63
N GLN A 278 35.83 -93.75 -44.84
CA GLN A 278 36.01 -94.47 -46.09
C GLN A 278 37.44 -95.02 -46.24
N LYS A 279 38.47 -94.20 -45.97
CA LYS A 279 39.87 -94.64 -46.01
C LYS A 279 40.18 -95.72 -44.99
N GLU A 280 39.62 -95.64 -43.78
CA GLU A 280 39.76 -96.68 -42.75
C GLU A 280 39.21 -98.04 -43.24
N VAL A 281 38.06 -98.05 -43.94
CA VAL A 281 37.52 -99.27 -44.56
C VAL A 281 38.43 -99.82 -45.67
N GLU A 282 38.97 -98.95 -46.52
CA GLU A 282 39.90 -99.36 -47.58
C GLU A 282 41.19 -99.97 -47.01
N VAL A 283 41.76 -99.35 -45.99
CA VAL A 283 42.93 -99.88 -45.27
C VAL A 283 42.61 -101.24 -44.65
N GLN A 284 41.45 -101.40 -44.01
CA GLN A 284 41.04 -102.69 -43.43
C GLN A 284 40.93 -103.79 -44.50
N LYS A 285 40.37 -103.47 -45.68
CA LYS A 285 40.28 -104.40 -46.81
C LYS A 285 41.66 -104.81 -47.33
N LEU A 286 42.57 -103.84 -47.49
CA LEU A 286 43.95 -104.11 -47.89
C LEU A 286 44.71 -104.94 -46.84
N MET A 287 44.44 -104.73 -45.54
CA MET A 287 44.99 -105.56 -44.48
C MET A 287 44.50 -107.01 -44.57
N GLU A 288 43.20 -107.23 -44.79
CA GLU A 288 42.63 -108.57 -44.98
C GLU A 288 43.23 -109.28 -46.21
N GLU A 289 43.42 -108.57 -47.31
CA GLU A 289 44.05 -109.09 -48.52
C GLU A 289 45.53 -109.44 -48.28
N ASN A 290 46.28 -108.58 -47.58
CA ASN A 290 47.67 -108.87 -47.20
C ASN A 290 47.78 -110.11 -46.32
N VAL A 291 46.87 -110.31 -45.36
CA VAL A 291 46.83 -111.53 -44.54
C VAL A 291 46.58 -112.76 -45.42
N LYS A 292 45.65 -112.69 -46.37
CA LYS A 292 45.38 -113.80 -47.32
C LYS A 292 46.58 -114.10 -48.21
N LEU A 293 47.24 -113.08 -48.75
CA LEU A 293 48.44 -113.23 -49.58
C LEU A 293 49.61 -113.81 -48.78
N THR A 294 49.79 -113.38 -47.53
CA THR A 294 50.81 -113.95 -46.63
C THR A 294 50.54 -115.43 -46.38
N ALA A 295 49.31 -115.82 -46.07
CA ALA A 295 48.96 -117.24 -45.90
C ALA A 295 49.16 -118.06 -47.20
N LEU A 296 48.92 -117.47 -48.37
CA LEU A 296 49.21 -118.10 -49.67
C LEU A 296 50.71 -118.26 -49.90
N LEU A 297 51.50 -117.23 -49.57
CA LEU A 297 52.96 -117.24 -49.62
C LEU A 297 53.50 -118.36 -48.73
N ASP A 298 53.11 -118.42 -47.46
CA ASP A 298 53.50 -119.47 -46.51
C ASP A 298 53.19 -120.87 -47.06
N LYS A 299 52.00 -121.04 -47.64
CA LYS A 299 51.61 -122.30 -48.29
C LYS A 299 52.53 -122.66 -49.46
N LYS A 300 52.93 -121.68 -50.27
CA LYS A 300 53.84 -121.90 -51.41
C LYS A 300 55.27 -122.17 -50.97
N GLU A 301 55.75 -121.46 -49.95
CA GLU A 301 57.06 -121.73 -49.34
C GLU A 301 57.12 -123.14 -48.74
N ALA A 302 56.09 -123.56 -48.01
CA ALA A 302 55.98 -124.93 -47.51
C ALA A 302 55.96 -125.98 -48.64
N GLN A 303 55.24 -125.72 -49.74
CA GLN A 303 55.25 -126.59 -50.92
C GLN A 303 56.64 -126.67 -51.57
N LEU A 304 57.34 -125.54 -51.71
CA LEU A 304 58.70 -125.50 -52.26
C LEU A 304 59.70 -126.24 -51.37
N LEU A 305 59.64 -126.06 -50.04
CA LEU A 305 60.47 -126.80 -49.09
C LEU A 305 60.23 -128.30 -49.19
N ALA A 306 58.96 -128.74 -49.25
CA ALA A 306 58.62 -130.15 -49.42
C ALA A 306 59.17 -130.72 -50.74
N LEU A 307 59.02 -129.99 -51.85
CA LEU A 307 59.57 -130.39 -53.15
C LEU A 307 61.11 -130.44 -53.12
N ASN A 308 61.76 -129.47 -52.49
CA ASN A 308 63.21 -129.42 -52.35
C ASN A 308 63.74 -130.63 -51.56
N GLU A 309 63.08 -130.99 -50.45
CA GLU A 309 63.41 -132.20 -49.69
C GLU A 309 63.12 -133.48 -50.50
N GLN A 310 62.03 -133.53 -51.27
CA GLN A 310 61.75 -134.65 -52.18
C GLN A 310 62.85 -134.83 -53.23
N CYS A 311 63.29 -133.75 -53.89
CA CYS A 311 64.40 -133.76 -54.84
C CYS A 311 65.70 -134.24 -54.18
N LYS A 312 65.97 -133.82 -52.94
CA LYS A 312 67.13 -134.25 -52.16
C LYS A 312 67.09 -135.75 -51.84
N VAL A 313 65.93 -136.28 -51.45
CA VAL A 313 65.72 -137.73 -51.24
C VAL A 313 65.89 -138.51 -52.55
N MET A 314 65.32 -138.02 -53.65
CA MET A 314 65.49 -138.63 -54.98
C MET A 314 66.97 -138.69 -55.38
N ALA A 315 67.73 -137.61 -55.20
CA ALA A 315 69.16 -137.57 -55.47
C ALA A 315 69.98 -138.55 -54.60
N LEU A 316 69.64 -138.67 -53.31
CA LEU A 316 70.26 -139.65 -52.40
C LEU A 316 69.89 -141.09 -52.77
N SER A 317 68.64 -141.34 -53.19
CA SER A 317 68.18 -142.67 -53.62
C SER A 317 68.78 -143.11 -54.96
N ALA A 318 69.05 -142.17 -55.88
CA ALA A 318 69.74 -142.42 -57.14
C ALA A 318 71.25 -142.63 -56.98
N SER A 319 71.85 -142.16 -55.87
CA SER A 319 73.27 -142.37 -55.53
C SER A 319 73.53 -143.69 -54.79
N ASN A 320 72.49 -144.45 -54.45
CA ASN A 320 72.54 -145.75 -53.75
C ASN A 320 72.25 -146.96 -54.68
N ILE A 321 72.43 -146.80 -55.99
CA ILE A 321 72.36 -147.85 -57.02
C ILE A 321 73.70 -147.94 -57.74
#